data_AF-A0A3N5QV93-F1
#
_entry.id   AF-A0A3N5QV93-F1
#
_cell.length_a   1.000
_cell.length_b   1.000
_cell.length_c   1.000
_cell.angle_alpha   90.00
_cell.angle_beta   90.00
_cell.angle_gamma   90.00
#
_symmetry.space_group_name_H-M   'P 1'
#
loop_
_entity.id
_entity.type
_entity.pdbx_description
1 polymer ?
#
loop_
_entity_poly.entity_id
_entity_poly.type
_entity_poly.pdbx_seq_one_letter_code
_entity_poly.pdbx_strand_id
1 'polypeptide(L)'
;MKQTSSPIPGKQIDRFRLDQLKPVEKAIQGLRLSLIQFRKLNGILGALTMQVEDGGDNPEVNAFLVKALRSAVIHHVGVDAS
;
A
#
# COMPACT_ATOMS: atom_id res chain seq x y z
N MET A 1 29.42 16.05 -26.30
CA MET A 1 28.28 15.11 -26.23
C MET A 1 27.25 15.72 -25.31
N LYS A 2 26.09 16.16 -25.83
CA LYS A 2 25.00 16.70 -25.00
C LYS A 2 24.14 15.53 -24.54
N GLN A 3 24.10 15.32 -23.24
CA GLN A 3 23.23 14.34 -22.61
C GLN A 3 21.79 14.86 -22.71
N THR A 4 21.08 14.47 -23.77
CA THR A 4 19.63 14.65 -23.85
C THR A 4 19.00 13.54 -23.02
N SER A 5 18.78 13.79 -21.73
CA SER A 5 17.86 12.94 -20.97
C SER A 5 16.47 13.17 -21.55
N SER A 6 16.05 12.28 -22.46
CA SER A 6 14.66 12.19 -22.90
C SER A 6 13.74 12.17 -21.66
N PRO A 7 12.63 12.92 -21.65
CA PRO A 7 11.61 12.71 -20.65
C PRO A 7 11.09 11.28 -20.83
N ILE A 8 11.17 10.46 -19.79
CA ILE A 8 10.56 9.13 -19.80
C ILE A 8 9.06 9.35 -20.07
N PRO A 9 8.49 8.81 -21.16
CA PRO A 9 7.09 9.02 -21.49
C PRO A 9 6.20 8.44 -20.38
N GLY A 10 5.48 9.33 -19.68
CA GLY A 10 4.19 9.07 -19.03
C GLY A 10 4.07 7.86 -18.10
N LYS A 11 4.74 7.87 -16.94
CA LYS A 11 4.22 7.16 -15.76
C LYS A 11 3.05 7.96 -15.21
N GLN A 12 1.87 7.74 -15.79
CA GLN A 12 0.66 8.44 -15.34
C GLN A 12 0.21 7.79 -14.03
N ILE A 13 0.25 8.56 -12.94
CA ILE A 13 -0.27 8.15 -11.63
C ILE A 13 -1.74 7.76 -11.78
N ASP A 14 -2.07 6.50 -11.44
CA ASP A 14 -3.45 6.03 -11.41
C ASP A 14 -4.15 6.51 -10.12
N ARG A 15 -4.60 7.78 -10.16
CA ARG A 15 -5.25 8.43 -9.02
C ARG A 15 -6.52 7.72 -8.58
N PHE A 16 -7.25 7.10 -9.50
CA PHE A 16 -8.47 6.37 -9.16
C PHE A 16 -8.16 5.17 -8.28
N ARG A 17 -7.12 4.40 -8.62
CA ARG A 17 -6.68 3.27 -7.78
C ARG A 17 -6.09 3.72 -6.45
N LEU A 18 -5.34 4.83 -6.42
CA LEU A 18 -4.88 5.41 -5.15
C LEU A 18 -6.03 5.81 -4.23
N ASP A 19 -7.09 6.38 -4.80
CA ASP A 19 -8.27 6.76 -4.03
C ASP A 19 -8.96 5.55 -3.40
N GLN A 20 -8.85 4.36 -3.99
CA GLN A 20 -9.38 3.11 -3.40
C GLN A 20 -8.59 2.64 -2.17
N LEU A 21 -7.36 3.11 -1.96
CA LEU A 21 -6.55 2.78 -0.78
C LEU A 21 -6.90 3.66 0.43
N LYS A 22 -7.47 4.85 0.23
CA LYS A 22 -7.81 5.80 1.31
C LYS A 22 -8.78 5.22 2.36
N PRO A 23 -9.84 4.46 2.00
CA PRO A 23 -10.70 3.82 3.00
C PRO A 23 -9.93 2.80 3.85
N VAL A 24 -8.95 2.09 3.28
CA VAL A 24 -8.13 1.11 3.99
C VAL A 24 -7.22 1.81 5.00
N GLU A 25 -6.59 2.92 4.60
CA GLU A 25 -5.80 3.76 5.49
C GLU A 25 -6.62 4.23 6.70
N LYS A 26 -7.82 4.78 6.45
CA LYS A 26 -8.74 5.23 7.50
C LYS A 26 -9.16 4.08 8.42
N ALA A 27 -9.43 2.91 7.87
CA ALA A 27 -9.77 1.73 8.66
C ALA A 27 -8.63 1.34 9.60
N ILE A 28 -7.39 1.30 9.10
CA ILE A 28 -6.20 1.00 9.91
C ILE A 28 -5.99 2.04 11.02
N GLN A 29 -6.19 3.33 10.73
CA GLN A 29 -6.14 4.39 11.74
C GLN A 29 -7.19 4.19 12.85
N GLY A 30 -8.33 3.59 12.52
CA GLY A 30 -9.40 3.27 13.49
C GLY A 30 -9.12 2.06 14.39
N LEU A 31 -8.15 1.19 14.05
CA LEU A 31 -7.91 -0.08 14.76
C LEU A 31 -7.28 0.05 16.16
N ARG A 32 -7.03 1.27 16.67
CA ARG A 32 -6.44 1.55 18.01
C ARG A 32 -5.21 0.68 18.36
N LEU A 33 -4.42 0.35 17.35
CA LEU A 33 -3.25 -0.52 17.48
C LEU A 33 -2.11 0.16 18.24
N SER A 34 -1.20 -0.63 18.80
CA SER A 34 0.09 -0.10 19.24
C SER A 34 0.86 0.52 18.07
N LEU A 35 1.75 1.48 18.36
CA LEU A 35 2.54 2.17 17.33
C LEU A 35 3.32 1.20 16.41
N ILE A 36 3.83 0.10 16.96
CA ILE A 36 4.59 -0.89 16.19
C ILE A 36 3.68 -1.66 15.24
N GLN A 37 2.51 -2.12 15.70
CA GLN A 37 1.53 -2.80 14.86
C GLN A 37 1.00 -1.88 13.76
N PHE A 38 0.69 -0.62 14.11
CA PHE A 38 0.29 0.41 13.15
C PHE A 38 1.35 0.64 12.07
N ARG A 39 2.63 0.74 12.45
CA ARG A 39 3.75 0.89 11.49
C ARG A 39 3.87 -0.32 10.56
N LYS A 40 3.70 -1.54 11.07
CA LYS A 40 3.74 -2.76 10.25
C LYS A 40 2.65 -2.74 9.17
N LEU A 41 1.41 -2.41 9.54
CA LEU A 41 0.31 -2.32 8.57
C LEU A 41 0.52 -1.21 7.54
N ASN A 42 0.98 -0.04 7.96
CA ASN A 42 1.27 1.07 7.04
C ASN A 42 2.46 0.79 6.13
N GLY A 43 3.44 -0.02 6.54
CA GLY A 43 4.52 -0.45 5.65
C GLY A 43 4.00 -1.26 4.47
N ILE A 44 3.05 -2.17 4.71
CA ILE A 44 2.44 -2.98 3.65
C ILE A 44 1.52 -2.12 2.77
N LEU A 45 0.71 -1.25 3.37
CA LEU A 45 -0.14 -0.32 2.61
C LEU A 45 0.69 0.64 1.76
N GLY A 46 1.80 1.16 2.29
CA GLY A 46 2.72 2.03 1.57
C GLY A 46 3.35 1.33 0.36
N ALA A 47 3.69 0.04 0.47
CA ALA A 47 4.17 -0.73 -0.66
C ALA A 47 3.10 -0.83 -1.79
N LEU A 48 1.82 -1.04 -1.45
CA LEU A 48 0.72 -1.00 -2.42
C LEU A 48 0.58 0.37 -3.07
N THR A 49 0.63 1.44 -2.26
CA THR A 49 0.57 2.82 -2.75
C THR A 49 1.69 3.10 -3.75
N MET A 50 2.92 2.71 -3.44
CA MET A 50 4.07 2.91 -4.33
C MET A 50 3.96 2.14 -5.65
N GLN A 51 3.42 0.92 -5.65
CA GLN A 51 3.18 0.16 -6.89
C GLN A 51 2.23 0.93 -7.83
N VAL A 52 1.19 1.56 -7.27
CA VAL A 52 0.20 2.34 -8.04
C VAL A 52 0.75 3.71 -8.46
N GLU A 53 1.46 4.41 -7.58
CA GLU A 53 2.07 5.73 -7.87
C GLU A 53 3.14 5.66 -8.95
N ASP A 54 4.00 4.66 -8.87
CA ASP A 54 5.11 4.47 -9.81
C ASP A 54 4.64 3.71 -11.07
N GLY A 55 3.33 3.49 -11.28
CA GLY A 55 2.82 2.74 -12.43
C GLY A 55 3.38 1.31 -12.57
N GLY A 56 4.03 0.80 -11.51
CA GLY A 56 4.55 -0.55 -11.37
C GLY A 56 3.46 -1.50 -10.91
N ASP A 57 2.25 -1.36 -11.46
CA ASP A 57 1.05 -2.14 -11.13
C ASP A 57 1.18 -3.58 -11.66
N ASN A 58 2.10 -4.35 -11.09
CA ASN A 58 2.15 -5.79 -11.35
C ASN A 58 1.00 -6.45 -10.58
N PRO A 59 0.02 -7.07 -11.27
CA PRO A 59 -1.17 -7.62 -10.61
C PRO A 59 -0.84 -8.72 -9.59
N GLU A 60 0.21 -9.50 -9.84
CA GLU A 60 0.65 -10.58 -8.96
C GLU A 60 1.28 -10.04 -7.66
N VAL A 61 2.15 -9.03 -7.78
CA VAL A 61 2.74 -8.35 -6.61
C VAL A 61 1.65 -7.70 -5.77
N ASN A 62 0.69 -7.03 -6.40
CA ASN A 62 -0.44 -6.41 -5.71
C ASN A 62 -1.31 -7.44 -4.98
N ALA A 63 -1.57 -8.61 -5.59
CA ALA A 63 -2.29 -9.70 -4.93
C ALA A 63 -1.56 -10.20 -3.67
N PHE A 64 -0.23 -10.35 -3.73
CA PHE A 64 0.57 -10.75 -2.57
C PHE A 64 0.54 -9.71 -1.45
N LEU A 65 0.69 -8.43 -1.79
CA LEU A 65 0.65 -7.34 -0.81
C LEU A 65 -0.73 -7.19 -0.17
N VAL A 66 -1.82 -7.31 -0.94
CA VAL A 66 -3.19 -7.33 -0.38
C VAL A 66 -3.39 -8.52 0.56
N LYS A 67 -2.91 -9.71 0.18
CA LYS A 67 -2.96 -10.90 1.04
C LYS A 67 -2.16 -10.69 2.33
N ALA A 68 -0.96 -10.11 2.23
CA ALA A 68 -0.13 -9.80 3.39
C ALA A 68 -0.81 -8.80 4.33
N LEU A 69 -1.41 -7.73 3.78
CA LEU A 69 -2.13 -6.73 4.58
C LEU A 69 -3.31 -7.37 5.32
N ARG A 70 -4.11 -8.19 4.62
CA ARG A 70 -5.23 -8.92 5.23
C ARG A 70 -4.77 -9.83 6.37
N SER A 71 -3.73 -10.63 6.14
CA SER A 71 -3.17 -11.52 7.17
C SER A 71 -2.63 -10.75 8.37
N ALA A 72 -1.96 -9.61 8.14
CA ALA A 72 -1.43 -8.78 9.21
C ALA A 72 -2.54 -8.12 10.05
N VAL A 73 -3.62 -7.66 9.41
CA VAL A 73 -4.81 -7.16 10.13
C VAL A 73 -5.43 -8.26 10.99
N ILE A 74 -5.65 -9.46 10.44
CA ILE A 74 -6.19 -10.60 11.20
C ILE A 74 -5.28 -10.96 12.37
N HIS A 75 -3.97 -10.99 12.16
CA HIS A 75 -3.01 -11.29 13.23
C HIS A 75 -2.99 -10.23 14.34
N HIS A 76 -3.24 -8.96 14.02
CA HIS A 76 -3.21 -7.89 15.03
C HIS A 76 -4.56 -7.64 15.71
N VAL A 77 -5.68 -7.90 15.04
CA VAL A 77 -7.03 -7.64 15.56
C VAL A 77 -7.70 -8.93 16.07
N GLY A 78 -7.39 -10.09 15.48
CA GLY A 78 -7.93 -11.39 15.88
C GLY A 78 -7.24 -12.06 17.07
N VAL A 79 -6.20 -11.43 17.63
CA VAL A 79 -5.53 -11.89 18.87
C VAL A 79 -6.15 -11.24 20.11
N ASP A 80 -6.99 -10.22 19.96
CA ASP A 80 -7.69 -9.52 21.05
C ASP A 80 -9.08 -10.15 21.38
N ALA A 81 -9.14 -11.49 21.40
CA ALA A 81 -10.28 -12.24 21.93
C ALA A 81 -9.85 -13.17 23.09
N SER A 82 -8.99 -12.68 23.98
CA SER A 82 -8.54 -13.37 25.18
C SER A 82 -8.50 -12.42 26.36
#